data_AF-A0A0S7X1S9-F1
#
_entry.id   AF-A0A0S7X1S9-F1
#
_cell.length_a   1.000
_cell.length_b   1.000
_cell.length_c   1.000
_cell.angle_alpha   90.00
_cell.angle_beta   90.00
_cell.angle_gamma   90.00
#
_symmetry.space_group_name_H-M   'P 1'
#
loop_
_entity.id
_entity.type
_entity.pdbx_description
1 polymer ?
#
loop_
_entity_poly.entity_id
_entity_poly.type
_entity_poly.pdbx_seq_one_letter_code
_entity_poly.pdbx_strand_id
1 'polypeptide(L)'
;MKDLLKYTYLLNINQIEKKIEALWQRYQEILSNPKSSWEDLNEARAILYFLGYLYPEKIALESLEYRVKLIKPKIDINEFLLAIDGKNIKVLNKYKKNKKFNKLKEFYLIVKNIKNRVKNNTYLDEGRFNKIYSKIKPKDYS
;
A
#
# COMPACT_ATOMS: atom_id res chain seq x y z
N MET A 1 6.29 -5.39 9.00
CA MET A 1 5.71 -6.06 7.80
C MET A 1 4.83 -7.26 8.15
N LYS A 2 5.28 -8.23 8.99
CA LYS A 2 4.47 -9.40 9.43
C LYS A 2 3.07 -9.04 9.96
N ASP A 3 3.00 -8.01 10.81
CA ASP A 3 1.72 -7.51 11.32
C ASP A 3 0.77 -7.05 10.22
N LEU A 4 1.29 -6.38 9.19
CA LEU A 4 0.46 -5.92 8.07
C LEU A 4 -0.19 -7.12 7.38
N LEU A 5 0.59 -8.17 7.09
CA LEU A 5 0.07 -9.41 6.49
C LEU A 5 -1.02 -10.05 7.35
N LYS A 6 -0.80 -10.14 8.68
CA LYS A 6 -1.79 -10.65 9.63
C LYS A 6 -3.08 -9.85 9.54
N TYR A 7 -3.00 -8.52 9.54
CA TYR A 7 -4.19 -7.68 9.50
C TYR A 7 -4.87 -7.68 8.13
N THR A 8 -4.13 -7.84 7.03
CA THR A 8 -4.67 -8.07 5.69
C THR A 8 -5.47 -9.37 5.63
N TYR A 9 -4.93 -10.46 6.19
CA TYR A 9 -5.64 -11.74 6.27
C TYR A 9 -6.96 -11.60 7.07
N LEU A 10 -6.91 -10.95 8.23
CA LEU A 10 -8.10 -10.68 9.05
C LEU A 10 -9.03 -9.59 8.49
N LEU A 11 -8.60 -8.90 7.42
CA LEU A 11 -9.25 -7.71 6.88
C LEU A 11 -9.56 -6.67 7.98
N ASN A 12 -8.59 -6.39 8.85
CA ASN A 12 -8.71 -5.38 9.90
C ASN A 12 -8.24 -4.01 9.36
N ILE A 13 -9.17 -3.25 8.77
CA ILE A 13 -8.94 -1.98 8.07
C ILE A 13 -8.12 -1.00 8.92
N ASN A 14 -8.56 -0.75 10.15
CA ASN A 14 -7.90 0.22 11.04
C ASN A 14 -6.46 -0.16 11.36
N GLN A 15 -6.17 -1.45 11.52
CA GLN A 15 -4.81 -1.91 11.81
C GLN A 15 -3.93 -1.94 10.56
N ILE A 16 -4.51 -2.22 9.38
CA ILE A 16 -3.84 -2.13 8.09
C ILE A 16 -3.34 -0.69 7.86
N GLU A 17 -4.24 0.28 7.98
CA GLU A 17 -3.91 1.70 7.79
C GLU A 17 -2.81 2.15 8.76
N LYS A 18 -2.95 1.85 10.06
CA LYS A 18 -1.93 2.15 11.07
C LYS A 18 -0.56 1.55 10.73
N LYS A 19 -0.52 0.30 10.25
CA LYS A 19 0.75 -0.37 9.94
C LYS A 19 1.38 0.14 8.65
N ILE A 20 0.57 0.54 7.66
CA ILE A 20 1.07 1.23 6.46
C ILE A 20 1.67 2.58 6.85
N GLU A 21 0.97 3.39 7.65
CA GLU A 21 1.48 4.69 8.08
C GLU A 21 2.74 4.56 8.94
N ALA A 22 2.81 3.58 9.84
CA ALA A 22 4.02 3.35 10.63
C ALA A 22 5.24 3.01 9.76
N LEU A 23 5.06 2.18 8.73
CA LEU A 23 6.15 1.87 7.78
C LEU A 23 6.53 3.12 6.98
N TRP A 24 5.55 3.89 6.51
CA TRP A 24 5.79 5.13 5.79
C TRP A 24 6.54 6.16 6.64
N GLN A 25 6.14 6.34 7.90
CA GLN A 25 6.80 7.22 8.86
C GLN A 25 8.24 6.78 9.12
N ARG A 26 8.47 5.48 9.38
CA ARG A 26 9.82 4.93 9.56
C ARG A 26 10.72 5.21 8.35
N TYR A 27 10.21 5.01 7.13
CA TYR A 27 10.94 5.37 5.92
C TYR A 27 11.30 6.86 5.87
N GLN A 28 10.35 7.74 6.19
CA GLN A 28 10.57 9.18 6.17
C GLN A 28 11.51 9.68 7.27
N GLU A 29 11.50 9.05 8.44
CA GLU A 29 12.46 9.29 9.53
C GLU A 29 13.88 8.96 9.08
N ILE A 30 14.09 7.79 8.45
CA ILE A 30 15.39 7.39 7.91
C ILE A 30 15.89 8.42 6.88
N LEU A 31 15.04 8.86 5.95
CA LEU A 31 15.46 9.85 4.94
C LEU A 31 15.77 11.23 5.53
N SER A 32 15.21 11.54 6.69
CA SER A 32 15.35 12.85 7.36
C SER A 32 16.44 12.90 8.40
N ASN A 33 16.98 11.75 8.79
CA ASN A 33 18.10 11.66 9.69
C ASN A 33 19.44 11.74 8.92
N PRO A 34 20.26 12.79 9.11
CA PRO A 34 21.56 12.91 8.45
C PRO A 34 22.58 11.88 8.95
N LYS A 35 22.30 11.21 10.08
CA LYS A 35 23.14 10.15 10.66
C LYS A 35 22.68 8.74 10.30
N SER A 36 21.73 8.58 9.36
CA SER A 36 21.27 7.26 8.93
C SER A 36 22.43 6.41 8.40
N SER A 37 22.52 5.20 8.93
CA SER A 37 23.53 4.21 8.55
C SER A 37 23.22 3.56 7.20
N TRP A 38 24.15 2.75 6.71
CA TRP A 38 23.90 1.92 5.52
C TRP A 38 22.78 0.90 5.77
N GLU A 39 22.72 0.35 6.98
CA GLU A 39 21.68 -0.57 7.41
C GLU A 39 20.31 0.10 7.42
N ASP A 40 20.21 1.33 7.95
CA ASP A 40 18.97 2.12 7.92
C ASP A 40 18.50 2.35 6.47
N LEU A 41 19.42 2.66 5.55
CA LEU A 41 19.06 2.85 4.14
C LEU A 41 18.58 1.56 3.47
N ASN A 42 19.12 0.41 3.84
CA ASN A 42 18.61 -0.88 3.36
C ASN A 42 17.22 -1.18 3.93
N GLU A 43 16.96 -0.80 5.18
CA GLU A 43 15.61 -0.86 5.76
C GLU A 43 14.65 0.05 4.97
N ALA A 44 15.03 1.29 4.69
CA ALA A 44 14.26 2.23 3.88
C ALA A 44 13.98 1.66 2.48
N ARG A 45 14.97 1.05 1.83
CA ARG A 45 14.82 0.36 0.53
C ARG A 45 13.80 -0.77 0.61
N ALA A 46 13.88 -1.59 1.66
CA ALA A 46 12.95 -2.69 1.88
C ALA A 46 11.52 -2.19 2.12
N ILE A 47 11.33 -1.14 2.91
CA ILE A 47 10.03 -0.49 3.13
C ILE A 47 9.47 0.05 1.82
N LEU A 48 10.29 0.77 1.05
CA LEU A 48 9.90 1.35 -0.22
C LEU A 48 9.46 0.25 -1.20
N TYR A 49 10.27 -0.80 -1.37
CA TYR A 49 9.91 -1.93 -2.22
C TYR A 49 8.63 -2.64 -1.74
N PHE A 50 8.48 -2.81 -0.43
CA PHE A 50 7.32 -3.46 0.14
C PHE A 50 6.03 -2.65 -0.04
N LEU A 51 6.02 -1.37 0.33
CA LEU A 51 4.85 -0.50 0.22
C LEU A 51 4.56 -0.09 -1.22
N GLY A 52 5.60 0.04 -2.04
CA GLY A 52 5.48 0.53 -3.41
C GLY A 52 5.16 -0.54 -4.44
N TYR A 53 5.49 -1.81 -4.15
CA TYR A 53 5.33 -2.91 -5.09
C TYR A 53 4.69 -4.14 -4.43
N LEU A 54 5.40 -4.81 -3.52
CA LEU A 54 5.02 -6.16 -3.09
C LEU A 54 3.64 -6.19 -2.41
N TYR A 55 3.39 -5.26 -1.49
CA TYR A 55 2.13 -5.19 -0.76
C TYR A 55 0.94 -4.82 -1.66
N PRO A 56 0.93 -3.70 -2.40
CA PRO A 56 -0.22 -3.33 -3.22
C PRO A 56 -0.46 -4.26 -4.40
N GLU A 57 0.59 -4.73 -5.08
CA GLU A 57 0.45 -5.44 -6.36
C GLU A 57 0.33 -6.95 -6.26
N LYS A 58 0.80 -7.54 -5.15
CA LYS A 58 0.67 -8.99 -4.90
C LYS A 58 -0.30 -9.25 -3.77
N ILE A 59 0.09 -8.88 -2.55
CA ILE A 59 -0.62 -9.30 -1.33
C ILE A 59 -2.03 -8.71 -1.26
N ALA A 60 -2.16 -7.40 -1.47
CA ALA A 60 -3.45 -6.73 -1.36
C ALA A 60 -4.39 -7.11 -2.50
N LEU A 61 -3.86 -7.21 -3.73
CA LEU A 61 -4.61 -7.63 -4.90
C LEU A 61 -5.16 -9.06 -4.74
N GLU A 62 -4.32 -10.03 -4.39
CA GLU A 62 -4.75 -11.42 -4.16
C GLU A 62 -5.79 -11.52 -3.03
N SER A 63 -5.58 -10.78 -1.93
CA SER A 63 -6.56 -10.71 -0.83
C SER A 63 -7.91 -10.17 -1.30
N LEU A 64 -7.88 -9.13 -2.15
CA LEU A 64 -9.07 -8.51 -2.71
C LEU A 64 -9.79 -9.47 -3.68
N GLU A 65 -9.07 -10.06 -4.64
CA GLU A 65 -9.62 -11.01 -5.61
C GLU A 65 -10.30 -12.20 -4.96
N TYR A 66 -9.69 -12.75 -3.90
CA TYR A 66 -10.28 -13.85 -3.14
C TYR A 66 -11.62 -13.44 -2.50
N ARG A 67 -11.70 -12.22 -1.96
CA ARG A 67 -12.85 -11.76 -1.15
C ARG A 67 -13.97 -11.17 -1.98
N VAL A 68 -13.65 -10.50 -3.09
CA VAL A 68 -14.65 -9.90 -3.99
C VAL A 68 -15.61 -10.95 -4.53
N LYS A 69 -15.11 -12.14 -4.88
CA LYS A 69 -15.91 -13.30 -5.34
C LYS A 69 -16.97 -13.76 -4.33
N LEU A 70 -16.84 -13.39 -3.06
CA LEU A 70 -17.74 -13.76 -1.96
C LEU A 70 -18.83 -12.71 -1.70
N ILE A 71 -18.87 -11.60 -2.45
CA ILE A 71 -19.90 -10.58 -2.38
C ILE A 71 -21.16 -11.07 -3.10
N LYS A 72 -22.33 -10.79 -2.53
CA LYS A 72 -23.65 -11.02 -3.15
C LYS A 72 -24.41 -9.70 -3.35
N PRO A 73 -25.07 -9.50 -4.51
CA PRO A 73 -24.96 -10.28 -5.75
C PRO A 73 -23.52 -10.36 -6.28
N LYS A 74 -23.24 -11.35 -7.14
CA LYS A 74 -21.87 -11.61 -7.62
C LYS A 74 -21.35 -10.37 -8.37
N ILE A 75 -20.08 -10.06 -8.14
CA ILE A 75 -19.31 -9.02 -8.81
C ILE A 75 -17.90 -9.57 -9.02
N ASP A 76 -17.30 -9.29 -10.16
CA ASP A 76 -15.89 -9.65 -10.39
C ASP A 76 -14.93 -8.54 -9.95
N ILE A 77 -13.63 -8.85 -9.95
CA ILE A 77 -12.62 -7.90 -9.50
C ILE A 77 -12.55 -6.65 -10.41
N ASN A 78 -12.72 -6.81 -11.72
CA ASN A 78 -12.63 -5.70 -12.66
C ASN A 78 -13.82 -4.75 -12.50
N GLU A 79 -15.03 -5.30 -12.38
CA GLU A 79 -16.25 -4.54 -12.07
C GLU A 79 -16.11 -3.81 -10.73
N PHE A 80 -15.55 -4.47 -9.71
CA PHE A 80 -15.31 -3.85 -8.41
C PHE A 80 -14.34 -2.67 -8.51
N LEU A 81 -13.20 -2.86 -9.17
CA LEU A 81 -12.19 -1.81 -9.35
C LEU A 81 -12.73 -0.64 -10.19
N LEU A 82 -13.37 -0.93 -11.33
CA LEU A 82 -14.01 0.08 -12.19
C LEU A 82 -15.10 0.85 -11.45
N ALA A 83 -15.85 0.20 -10.57
CA ALA A 83 -16.87 0.88 -9.79
C ALA A 83 -16.30 1.92 -8.84
N ILE A 84 -15.16 1.63 -8.22
CA ILE A 84 -14.52 2.53 -7.27
C ILE A 84 -13.73 3.61 -8.00
N ASP A 85 -12.92 3.24 -8.99
CA ASP A 85 -12.04 4.17 -9.70
C ASP A 85 -12.81 5.06 -10.68
N GLY A 86 -13.73 4.47 -11.45
CA GLY A 86 -14.59 5.18 -12.38
C GLY A 86 -15.83 5.80 -11.73
N LYS A 87 -15.97 5.69 -10.41
CA LYS A 87 -17.15 6.18 -9.64
C LYS A 87 -18.48 5.73 -10.25
N ASN A 88 -18.58 4.48 -10.72
CA ASN A 88 -19.77 3.98 -11.40
C ASN A 88 -20.97 3.94 -10.42
N ILE A 89 -21.84 4.94 -10.54
CA ILE A 89 -22.97 5.17 -9.62
C ILE A 89 -23.92 3.97 -9.58
N LYS A 90 -24.15 3.29 -10.71
CA LYS A 90 -25.05 2.12 -10.77
C LYS A 90 -24.56 0.99 -9.87
N VAL A 91 -23.27 0.65 -9.98
CA VAL A 91 -22.66 -0.41 -9.16
C VAL A 91 -22.57 0.02 -7.70
N LEU A 92 -22.11 1.25 -7.44
CA LEU A 92 -22.01 1.77 -6.08
C LEU A 92 -23.36 1.79 -5.35
N ASN A 93 -24.45 2.16 -6.04
CA ASN A 93 -25.79 2.13 -5.47
C ASN A 93 -26.28 0.70 -5.21
N LYS A 94 -26.03 -0.23 -6.14
CA LYS A 94 -26.37 -1.66 -6.01
C LYS A 94 -25.77 -2.28 -4.73
N TYR A 95 -24.55 -1.89 -4.37
CA TYR A 95 -23.85 -2.43 -3.22
C TYR A 95 -23.81 -1.50 -2.00
N LYS A 96 -24.51 -0.36 -2.02
CA LYS A 96 -24.44 0.69 -0.97
C LYS A 96 -24.66 0.15 0.45
N LYS A 97 -25.58 -0.81 0.62
CA LYS A 97 -25.90 -1.44 1.92
C LYS A 97 -25.10 -2.72 2.20
N ASN A 98 -24.25 -3.17 1.27
CA ASN A 98 -23.47 -4.39 1.42
C ASN A 98 -22.20 -4.13 2.25
N LYS A 99 -22.22 -4.61 3.51
CA LYS A 99 -21.10 -4.45 4.45
C LYS A 99 -19.78 -5.02 3.93
N LYS A 100 -19.80 -6.16 3.24
CA LYS A 100 -18.57 -6.77 2.69
C LYS A 100 -17.98 -5.92 1.57
N PHE A 101 -18.83 -5.45 0.65
CA PHE A 101 -18.41 -4.55 -0.43
C PHE A 101 -17.80 -3.27 0.14
N ASN A 102 -18.48 -2.61 1.10
CA ASN A 102 -17.99 -1.37 1.69
C ASN A 102 -16.65 -1.57 2.41
N LYS A 103 -16.50 -2.66 3.17
CA LYS A 103 -15.24 -2.98 3.85
C LYS A 103 -14.09 -3.25 2.88
N LEU A 104 -14.35 -3.94 1.77
CA LEU A 104 -13.34 -4.17 0.72
C LEU A 104 -13.03 -2.89 -0.05
N LYS A 105 -14.02 -2.01 -0.24
CA LYS A 105 -13.80 -0.69 -0.83
C LYS A 105 -12.88 0.16 0.03
N GLU A 106 -13.10 0.20 1.35
CA GLU A 106 -12.21 0.88 2.30
C GLU A 106 -10.79 0.31 2.24
N PHE A 107 -10.66 -1.03 2.27
CA PHE A 107 -9.36 -1.69 2.11
C PHE A 107 -8.66 -1.27 0.82
N TYR A 108 -9.35 -1.34 -0.31
CA TYR A 108 -8.81 -0.95 -1.61
C TYR A 108 -8.36 0.52 -1.64
N LEU A 109 -9.16 1.43 -1.09
CA LEU A 109 -8.83 2.86 -1.05
C LEU A 109 -7.58 3.15 -0.22
N ILE A 110 -7.38 2.45 0.90
CA ILE A 110 -6.15 2.56 1.70
C ILE A 110 -4.93 2.11 0.88
N VAL A 111 -5.04 0.96 0.22
CA VAL A 111 -3.95 0.41 -0.63
C VAL A 111 -3.66 1.35 -1.80
N LYS A 112 -4.70 1.88 -2.45
CA LYS A 112 -4.56 2.86 -3.53
C LYS A 112 -3.90 4.15 -3.06
N ASN A 113 -4.24 4.64 -1.86
CA ASN A 113 -3.64 5.85 -1.29
C ASN A 113 -2.12 5.70 -1.14
N ILE A 114 -1.64 4.56 -0.61
CA ILE A 114 -0.19 4.35 -0.51
C ILE A 114 0.47 4.15 -1.88
N LYS A 115 -0.15 3.41 -2.81
CA LYS A 115 0.36 3.21 -4.19
C LYS A 115 0.43 4.50 -5.01
N ASN A 116 -0.35 5.53 -4.67
CA ASN A 116 -0.33 6.81 -5.38
C ASN A 116 0.31 7.93 -4.56
N ARG A 117 0.97 7.59 -3.45
CA ARG A 117 1.57 8.58 -2.57
C ARG A 117 2.78 9.22 -3.25
N VAL A 118 2.75 10.54 -3.34
CA VAL A 118 3.83 11.38 -3.90
C VAL A 118 4.37 12.28 -2.80
N LYS A 119 5.69 12.41 -2.71
CA LYS A 119 6.37 13.38 -1.84
C LYS A 119 7.62 13.89 -2.55
N ASN A 120 7.91 15.19 -2.39
CA ASN A 120 9.00 15.87 -3.10
C ASN A 120 8.99 15.59 -4.61
N ASN A 121 7.79 15.65 -5.21
CA ASN A 121 7.53 15.41 -6.64
C ASN A 121 7.93 14.03 -7.17
N THR A 122 8.15 13.06 -6.28
CA THR A 122 8.45 11.68 -6.67
C THR A 122 7.54 10.69 -5.97
N TYR A 123 7.26 9.58 -6.65
CA TYR A 123 6.53 8.46 -6.07
C TYR A 123 7.24 8.01 -4.79
N LEU A 124 6.51 7.93 -3.67
CA LEU A 124 7.03 7.53 -2.36
C LEU A 124 8.38 8.17 -1.97
N ASP A 125 8.63 9.43 -2.35
CA ASP A 125 9.90 10.14 -2.09
C ASP A 125 11.15 9.43 -2.67
N GLU A 126 10.98 8.59 -3.70
CA GLU A 126 12.05 7.81 -4.35
C GLU A 126 13.21 8.68 -4.80
N GLY A 127 12.94 9.90 -5.28
CA GLY A 127 13.98 10.81 -5.73
C GLY A 127 14.93 11.23 -4.60
N ARG A 128 14.40 11.45 -3.39
CA ARG A 128 15.22 11.76 -2.21
C ARG A 128 15.96 10.51 -1.74
N PHE A 129 15.29 9.37 -1.67
CA PHE A 129 15.93 8.10 -1.34
C PHE A 129 17.12 7.81 -2.26
N ASN A 130 16.94 7.86 -3.58
CA ASN A 130 17.99 7.59 -4.56
C ASN A 130 19.20 8.52 -4.41
N LYS A 131 18.98 9.80 -4.09
CA LYS A 131 20.04 10.78 -3.84
C LYS A 131 20.84 10.50 -2.56
N ILE A 132 20.18 10.00 -1.51
CA ILE A 132 20.85 9.66 -0.25
C ILE A 132 21.58 8.32 -0.40
N TYR A 133 20.91 7.34 -0.99
CA TYR A 133 21.43 6.00 -1.21
C TYR A 133 22.71 6.01 -2.04
N SER A 134 22.75 6.78 -3.14
CA SER A 134 23.95 6.87 -3.99
C SER A 134 25.17 7.48 -3.29
N LYS A 135 24.96 8.32 -2.27
CA LYS A 135 26.05 8.95 -1.50
C LYS A 135 26.64 8.04 -0.43
N ILE A 136 25.80 7.20 0.18
CA ILE A 136 26.18 6.37 1.33
C ILE A 136 26.51 4.92 0.90
N LYS A 137 26.05 4.49 -0.28
CA LYS A 137 26.33 3.16 -0.86
C LYS A 137 27.85 2.87 -0.85
N PRO A 138 28.31 1.77 -0.21
CA PRO A 138 29.70 1.34 -0.28
C PRO A 138 30.12 1.08 -1.73
N LYS A 139 31.36 1.43 -2.07
CA LYS A 139 31.89 1.31 -3.44
C LYS A 139 31.86 -0.13 -3.98
N ASP A 140 31.95 -1.10 -3.08
CA ASP A 140 32.07 -2.52 -3.42
C ASP A 140 30.70 -3.24 -3.45
N TYR A 141 29.62 -2.50 -3.22
CA TYR A 141 28.27 -3.04 -3.26
C TYR A 141 27.76 -2.97 -4.71
N SER A 142 27.63 -4.11 -5.39
CA SER A 142 27.00 -4.21 -6.72
C SER A 142 25.49 -4.07 -6.60
#